data_AF-A0A3D5HCW0-F1
#
_entry.id   AF-A0A3D5HCW0-F1
#
_cell.length_a   1.000
_cell.length_b   1.000
_cell.length_c   1.000
_cell.angle_alpha   90.00
_cell.angle_beta   90.00
_cell.angle_gamma   90.00
#
_symmetry.space_group_name_H-M   'P 1'
#
loop_
_entity.id
_entity.type
_entity.pdbx_description
1 polymer ?
#
loop_
_entity_poly.entity_id
_entity_poly.type
_entity_poly.pdbx_seq_one_letter_code
_entity_poly.pdbx_strand_id
1 'polypeptide(L)' 'MIVGMITPNDGRVFLDDVEITKTAMYKRARMGIGYLPQEASIF' A
#
# COMPACT_ATOMS: atom_id res chain seq x y z
N MET A 1 -5.78 0.45 2.53
CA MET A 1 -5.63 1.90 2.32
C MET A 1 -4.18 2.29 2.10
N ILE A 2 -3.27 2.06 3.05
CA ILE A 2 -1.83 2.44 2.92
C ILE A 2 -1.03 1.47 2.03
N VAL A 3 -1.17 0.17 2.23
CA VAL A 3 -0.51 -0.85 1.38
C VAL A 3 -1.23 -1.09 0.05
N GLY A 4 -2.40 -0.46 -0.17
CA GLY A 4 -3.16 -0.59 -1.43
C GLY A 4 -4.08 -1.81 -1.55
N MET A 5 -4.43 -2.47 -0.44
CA MET A 5 -5.36 -3.62 -0.42
C MET A 5 -6.85 -3.23 -0.46
N ILE A 6 -7.19 -2.03 0.01
CA ILE A 6 -8.54 -1.44 -0.02
C ILE A 6 -8.42 0.06 -0.34
N THR A 7 -9.39 0.60 -1.07
CA THR A 7 -9.48 2.03 -1.40
C THR A 7 -10.02 2.81 -0.19
N PRO A 8 -9.35 3.89 0.25
CA PRO A 8 -9.90 4.76 1.29
C PRO A 8 -11.14 5.51 0.79
N ASN A 9 -12.12 5.70 1.65
CA ASN A 9 -13.31 6.52 1.33
C ASN A 9 -12.98 8.02 1.35
N ASP A 10 -12.01 8.44 2.15
CA ASP A 10 -11.48 9.80 2.22
C ASP A 10 -10.02 9.78 2.70
N GLY A 11 -9.32 10.90 2.53
CA GLY A 11 -7.90 11.06 2.81
C GLY A 11 -7.01 10.70 1.62
N ARG A 12 -5.72 10.98 1.78
CA ARG A 12 -4.70 10.77 0.75
C ARG A 12 -3.50 10.04 1.33
N VAL A 13 -2.90 9.17 0.53
CA VAL A 13 -1.67 8.45 0.89
C VAL A 13 -0.55 8.97 0.03
N PHE A 14 0.52 9.43 0.67
CA PHE A 14 1.72 9.90 0.01
C PHE A 14 2.89 8.99 0.36
N LEU A 15 3.77 8.78 -0.62
CA LEU A 15 5.12 8.28 -0.40
C LEU A 15 6.06 9.40 -0.83
N ASP A 16 6.78 9.98 0.13
CA ASP A 16 7.44 11.27 -0.02
C ASP A 16 6.44 12.32 -0.53
N ASP A 17 6.75 13.01 -1.64
CA ASP A 17 5.87 14.01 -2.26
C ASP A 17 4.92 13.41 -3.32
N VAL A 18 4.91 12.09 -3.50
CA VAL A 18 4.12 11.41 -4.55
C VAL A 18 2.81 10.88 -3.97
N GLU A 19 1.68 11.37 -4.49
CA GLU A 19 0.38 10.82 -4.13
C GLU A 19 0.17 9.42 -4.72
N ILE A 20 0.00 8.43 -3.85
CA ILE A 20 -0.21 7.01 -4.22
C ILE A 20 -1.58 6.48 -3.79
N THR A 21 -2.54 7.36 -3.45
CA THR A 21 -3.87 7.01 -2.94
C THR A 21 -4.57 5.92 -3.77
N LYS A 22 -4.52 6.03 -5.10
CA LYS A 22 -5.16 5.08 -6.05
C LYS A 22 -4.22 4.01 -6.61
N THR A 23 -2.98 3.96 -6.13
CA THR A 23 -1.97 3.01 -6.63
C THR A 23 -2.27 1.60 -6.09
N ALA A 24 -2.26 0.60 -6.96
CA ALA A 24 -2.47 -0.80 -6.57
C ALA A 24 -1.31 -1.35 -5.71
N MET A 25 -1.60 -2.35 -4.86
CA MET A 25 -0.63 -2.93 -3.92
C MET A 25 0.71 -3.34 -4.56
N TYR A 26 0.69 -4.09 -5.66
CA TYR A 26 1.92 -4.56 -6.32
C TYR A 26 2.80 -3.41 -6.86
N LYS A 27 2.19 -2.26 -7.21
CA LYS A 27 2.94 -1.08 -7.62
C LYS A 27 3.59 -0.41 -6.41
N ARG A 28 2.89 -0.32 -5.28
CA ARG A 28 3.44 0.17 -4.00
C ARG A 28 4.61 -0.70 -3.53
N ALA A 29 4.51 -2.03 -3.67
CA ALA A 29 5.59 -2.94 -3.35
C ALA A 29 6.87 -2.65 -4.16
N ARG A 30 6.72 -2.34 -5.46
CA ARG A 30 7.85 -1.93 -6.32
C ARG A 30 8.44 -0.57 -5.98
N MET A 31 7.71 0.26 -5.25
CA MET A 31 8.18 1.53 -4.71
C MET A 31 8.87 1.35 -3.33
N GLY A 32 9.03 0.10 -2.86
CA GLY A 32 9.71 -0.21 -1.60
C GLY A 32 8.78 -0.43 -0.41
N ILE A 33 7.45 -0.43 -0.60
CA ILE A 33 6.50 -0.64 0.49
C ILE A 33 6.36 -2.15 0.78
N GLY A 34 6.88 -2.60 1.91
CA GLY A 34 6.66 -3.95 2.44
C GLY A 34 5.36 -4.07 3.24
N TYR A 35 4.81 -5.28 3.31
CA TYR A 35 3.68 -5.63 4.17
C TYR A 35 3.93 -6.98 4.83
N LEU A 36 3.88 -7.01 6.17
CA LEU A 36 3.94 -8.24 6.95
C LEU A 36 2.50 -8.57 7.41
N PRO A 37 1.87 -9.64 6.88
CA PRO A 37 0.53 -10.04 7.32
C PRO A 37 0.57 -10.60 8.74
N GLN A 38 -0.57 -10.47 9.43
CA GLN A 38 -0.77 -11.01 10.78
C GLN A 38 -0.90 -12.54 10.77
N GLU A 39 -1.55 -13.10 9.75
CA GLU A 39 -1.57 -14.54 9.52
C GLU A 39 -0.19 -15.01 9.03
N ALA A 40 0.17 -16.25 9.37
CA ALA A 40 1.43 -16.82 8.97
C ALA A 40 1.58 -16.80 7.44
N SER A 41 2.49 -15.96 6.95
CA SER A 41 2.92 -15.98 5.56
C SER A 41 4.06 -16.98 5.42
N ILE A 42 3.69 -18.26 5.53
CA ILE A 42 4.56 -19.36 5.15
C ILE A 42 4.38 -19.59 3.64
N PHE A 43 5.50 -19.50 2.92
CA PHE A 43 5.62 -20.08 1.58
C PHE A 43 6.14 -21.49 1.72
#